data_AF-A7USI1-F1
#
_entry.id   AF-A7USI1-F1
#
_cell.length_a   1.000
_cell.length_b   1.000
_cell.length_c   1.000
_cell.angle_alpha   90.00
_cell.angle_beta   90.00
_cell.angle_gamma   90.00
#
_symmetry.space_group_name_H-M   'P 1'
#
loop_
_entity.id
_entity.type
_entity.pdbx_description
1 polymer ?
#
loop_
_entity_poly.entity_id
_entity_poly.type
_entity_poly.pdbx_seq_one_letter_code
_entity_poly.pdbx_strand_id
1 'polypeptide(L)'
;MSQLSSIATCFGHVVLAAVTGWSLKYLPGPTGAPGGPPAVWLMLWCLLAYSALGIVRYSHPQPGKALRLLYDQAALVARVGPLPLLNAQLYLEPEQTLGPALPYRTALGYALPLTALVAYGVCNVLRDLNRRHIGEHTATGVLLLNAAGLTLVASSTDNYWAMGLVVSYVSKHFLLPVLAERYRIPPALLYTYGLCFYEIFAVNAVADVRAATISVIM
;
A
#
# COMPACT_ATOMS: atom_id res chain seq x y z
N MET A 1 12.70 18.87 -15.14
CA MET A 1 13.25 17.54 -14.81
C MET A 1 14.21 17.16 -15.93
N SER A 2 15.41 16.65 -15.62
CA SER A 2 16.32 16.12 -16.64
C SER A 2 15.71 14.86 -17.28
N GLN A 3 16.02 14.57 -18.54
CA GLN A 3 15.50 13.35 -19.19
C GLN A 3 15.91 12.07 -18.46
N LEU A 4 17.12 12.03 -17.90
CA LEU A 4 17.61 10.93 -17.07
C LEU A 4 16.71 10.66 -15.85
N SER A 5 16.19 11.72 -15.22
CA SER A 5 15.25 11.58 -14.09
C SER A 5 13.91 10.99 -14.50
N SER A 6 13.42 11.29 -15.71
CA SER A 6 12.18 10.70 -16.24
C SER A 6 12.36 9.22 -16.56
N ILE A 7 13.48 8.88 -17.22
CA ILE A 7 13.82 7.49 -17.57
C ILE A 7 13.96 6.63 -16.31
N ALA A 8 14.69 7.12 -15.30
CA ALA A 8 14.85 6.41 -14.03
C ALA A 8 13.50 6.20 -13.33
N THR A 9 12.62 7.22 -13.31
CA THR A 9 11.28 7.10 -12.72
C THR A 9 10.41 6.11 -13.48
N CYS A 10 10.47 6.11 -14.82
CA CYS A 10 9.81 5.12 -15.66
C CYS A 10 10.28 3.71 -15.34
N PHE A 11 11.60 3.50 -15.25
CA PHE A 11 12.18 2.21 -14.88
C PHE A 11 11.74 1.75 -13.49
N GLY A 12 11.66 2.66 -12.50
CA GLY A 12 11.11 2.36 -11.19
C GLY A 12 9.67 1.81 -11.27
N HIS A 13 8.82 2.39 -12.12
CA HIS A 13 7.47 1.86 -12.35
C HIS A 13 7.51 0.50 -13.05
N VAL A 14 8.35 0.29 -14.05
CA VAL A 14 8.54 -1.05 -14.67
C VAL A 14 8.89 -2.10 -13.62
N VAL A 15 9.81 -1.80 -12.71
CA VAL A 15 10.17 -2.69 -11.61
C VAL A 15 8.98 -2.94 -10.69
N LEU A 16 8.23 -1.91 -10.30
CA LEU A 16 7.03 -2.08 -9.48
C LEU A 16 5.99 -2.96 -10.19
N ALA A 17 5.74 -2.76 -11.48
CA ALA A 17 4.81 -3.60 -12.24
C ALA A 17 5.25 -5.07 -12.28
N ALA A 18 6.56 -5.33 -12.41
CA ALA A 18 7.10 -6.68 -12.37
C ALA A 18 6.92 -7.32 -10.99
N VAL A 19 7.18 -6.58 -9.91
CA VAL A 19 6.95 -7.04 -8.53
C VAL A 19 5.45 -7.31 -8.31
N THR A 20 4.57 -6.41 -8.73
CA THR A 20 3.11 -6.59 -8.65
C THR A 20 2.61 -7.78 -9.46
N GLY A 21 3.16 -8.01 -10.65
CA GLY A 21 2.88 -9.21 -11.44
C GLY A 21 3.32 -10.50 -10.74
N TRP A 22 4.50 -10.49 -10.10
CA TRP A 22 4.97 -11.61 -9.29
C TRP A 22 4.06 -11.83 -8.08
N SER A 23 3.69 -10.79 -7.34
CA SER A 23 2.80 -10.85 -6.19
C SER A 23 1.41 -11.40 -6.52
N LEU A 24 0.84 -10.97 -7.67
CA LEU A 24 -0.45 -11.48 -8.16
C LEU A 24 -0.41 -12.96 -8.54
N LYS A 25 0.76 -13.48 -8.96
CA LYS A 25 0.94 -14.92 -9.20
C LYS A 25 1.00 -15.72 -7.90
N TYR A 26 1.63 -15.16 -6.85
CA TYR A 26 1.85 -15.86 -5.58
C TYR A 26 0.63 -15.86 -4.66
N LEU A 27 -0.22 -14.83 -4.72
CA LEU A 27 -1.42 -14.77 -3.89
C LEU A 27 -2.61 -15.43 -4.61
N PRO A 28 -3.26 -16.44 -4.01
CA PRO A 28 -4.45 -17.07 -4.58
C PRO A 28 -5.51 -16.03 -4.96
N GLY A 29 -6.12 -16.23 -6.12
CA GLY A 29 -7.20 -15.38 -6.61
C GLY A 29 -8.47 -15.40 -5.73
N PRO A 30 -9.47 -14.57 -6.06
CA PRO A 30 -10.69 -14.36 -5.26
C PRO A 30 -11.53 -15.61 -4.97
N THR A 31 -11.26 -16.73 -5.64
CA THR A 31 -12.10 -17.91 -5.68
C THR A 31 -11.80 -18.94 -4.59
N GLY A 32 -10.79 -18.73 -3.74
CA GLY A 32 -10.31 -19.73 -2.77
C GLY A 32 -10.81 -19.60 -1.33
N ALA A 33 -11.50 -18.51 -0.95
CA ALA A 33 -11.94 -18.28 0.43
C ALA A 33 -13.42 -17.84 0.49
N PRO A 34 -14.21 -18.36 1.45
CA PRO A 34 -15.57 -17.88 1.67
C PRO A 34 -15.50 -16.48 2.31
N GLY A 35 -15.60 -15.40 1.51
CA GLY A 35 -15.52 -14.04 2.09
C GLY A 35 -15.32 -12.84 1.13
N GLY A 36 -15.44 -13.02 -0.19
CA GLY A 36 -15.28 -11.92 -1.16
C GLY A 36 -13.84 -11.74 -1.67
N PRO A 37 -13.60 -10.79 -2.60
CA PRO A 37 -12.27 -10.59 -3.15
C PRO A 37 -11.30 -10.13 -2.05
N PRO A 38 -10.13 -10.78 -1.88
CA PRO A 38 -9.21 -10.45 -0.80
C PRO A 38 -8.75 -9.00 -0.95
N ALA A 39 -8.80 -8.22 0.12
CA ALA A 39 -8.50 -6.78 0.10
C ALA A 39 -7.07 -6.49 -0.43
N VAL A 40 -6.16 -7.45 -0.23
CA VAL A 40 -4.79 -7.43 -0.78
C VAL A 40 -4.77 -7.56 -2.30
N TRP A 41 -5.68 -8.34 -2.89
CA TRP A 41 -5.78 -8.45 -4.35
C TRP A 41 -6.24 -7.13 -4.96
N LEU A 42 -7.22 -6.44 -4.32
CA LEU A 42 -7.61 -5.09 -4.72
C LEU A 42 -6.44 -4.11 -4.61
N MET A 43 -5.68 -4.16 -3.52
CA MET A 43 -4.47 -3.35 -3.35
C MET A 43 -3.48 -3.56 -4.49
N LEU A 44 -3.19 -4.82 -4.87
CA LEU A 44 -2.25 -5.13 -5.94
C LEU A 44 -2.72 -4.58 -7.29
N TRP A 45 -4.01 -4.67 -7.61
CA TRP A 45 -4.53 -4.04 -8.84
C TRP A 45 -4.42 -2.52 -8.83
N CYS A 46 -4.66 -1.87 -7.69
CA CYS A 46 -4.43 -0.44 -7.56
C CYS A 46 -2.94 -0.08 -7.78
N LEU A 47 -2.01 -0.86 -7.25
CA LEU A 47 -0.57 -0.66 -7.44
C LEU A 47 -0.14 -0.92 -8.89
N LEU A 48 -0.70 -1.94 -9.55
CA LEU A 48 -0.45 -2.23 -10.96
C LEU A 48 -0.97 -1.10 -11.85
N ALA A 49 -2.17 -0.59 -11.58
CA ALA A 49 -2.73 0.56 -12.30
C ALA A 49 -1.91 1.83 -12.09
N TYR A 50 -1.47 2.10 -10.85
CA TYR A 50 -0.56 3.20 -10.53
C TYR A 50 0.75 3.09 -11.31
N SER A 51 1.34 1.89 -11.34
CA SER A 51 2.57 1.63 -12.07
C SER A 51 2.42 1.79 -13.58
N ALA A 52 1.38 1.20 -14.18
CA ALA A 52 1.09 1.31 -15.60
C ALA A 52 0.90 2.78 -16.03
N LEU A 53 0.12 3.55 -15.26
CA LEU A 53 -0.03 4.99 -15.50
C LEU A 53 1.31 5.74 -15.36
N GLY A 54 2.16 5.32 -14.42
CA GLY A 54 3.52 5.84 -14.26
C GLY A 54 4.39 5.60 -15.49
N ILE A 55 4.43 4.38 -16.01
CA ILE A 55 5.17 4.04 -17.24
C ILE A 55 4.72 4.94 -18.40
N VAL A 56 3.41 5.06 -18.62
CA VAL A 56 2.87 5.89 -19.71
C VAL A 56 3.19 7.38 -19.49
N ARG A 57 3.07 7.88 -18.25
CA ARG A 57 3.38 9.28 -17.91
C ARG A 57 4.85 9.64 -18.12
N TYR A 58 5.77 8.79 -17.70
CA TYR A 58 7.21 9.09 -17.70
C TYR A 58 7.94 8.67 -18.98
N SER A 59 7.30 7.84 -19.83
CA SER A 59 7.79 7.53 -21.19
C SER A 59 7.42 8.60 -22.22
N HIS A 60 6.30 9.31 -22.02
CA HIS A 60 5.85 10.34 -22.97
C HIS A 60 6.53 11.70 -22.69
N PRO A 61 7.11 12.40 -23.70
CA PRO A 61 7.81 13.67 -23.51
C PRO A 61 6.90 14.81 -23.03
N GLN A 62 5.61 14.75 -23.35
CA GLN A 62 4.60 15.72 -22.90
C GLN A 62 3.30 15.00 -22.47
N PRO A 63 3.17 14.52 -21.23
CA PRO A 63 1.95 13.85 -20.80
C PRO A 63 0.78 14.84 -20.79
N GLY A 64 -0.35 14.47 -21.39
CA GLY A 64 -1.56 15.28 -21.46
C GLY A 64 -2.18 15.54 -20.07
N LYS A 65 -3.05 16.56 -19.97
CA LYS A 65 -3.68 16.96 -18.69
C LYS A 65 -4.45 15.81 -18.02
N ALA A 66 -5.20 15.04 -18.80
CA ALA A 66 -5.96 13.89 -18.29
C ALA A 66 -5.04 12.81 -17.69
N LEU A 67 -3.96 12.44 -18.37
CA LEU A 67 -2.98 11.46 -17.89
C LEU A 67 -2.30 11.92 -16.59
N ARG A 68 -1.95 13.21 -16.49
CA ARG A 68 -1.40 13.77 -15.25
C ARG A 68 -2.40 13.66 -14.10
N LEU A 69 -3.66 14.02 -14.34
CA LEU A 69 -4.73 13.92 -13.34
C LEU A 69 -4.94 12.47 -12.89
N LEU A 70 -5.03 11.53 -13.83
CA LEU A 70 -5.21 10.10 -13.53
C LEU A 70 -4.04 9.55 -12.71
N TYR A 71 -2.80 9.90 -13.08
CA TYR A 71 -1.64 9.49 -12.31
C TYR A 71 -1.63 10.12 -10.92
N ASP A 72 -1.96 11.41 -10.78
CA ASP A 72 -1.98 12.07 -9.47
C ASP A 72 -3.03 11.42 -8.54
N GLN A 73 -4.18 11.01 -9.09
CA GLN A 73 -5.19 10.26 -8.34
C GLN A 73 -4.72 8.85 -7.99
N ALA A 74 -4.12 8.14 -8.94
CA ALA A 74 -3.54 6.82 -8.69
C ALA A 74 -2.41 6.89 -7.65
N ALA A 75 -1.60 7.94 -7.66
CA ALA A 75 -0.55 8.19 -6.66
C ALA A 75 -1.15 8.43 -5.27
N LEU A 76 -2.26 9.17 -5.19
CA LEU A 76 -2.97 9.37 -3.94
C LEU A 76 -3.54 8.05 -3.41
N VAL A 77 -4.17 7.26 -4.26
CA VAL A 77 -4.67 5.92 -3.91
C VAL A 77 -3.51 5.01 -3.45
N ALA A 78 -2.40 4.96 -4.18
CA ALA A 78 -1.21 4.20 -3.81
C ALA A 78 -0.55 4.68 -2.52
N ARG A 79 -0.81 5.93 -2.09
CA ARG A 79 -0.33 6.50 -0.82
C ARG A 79 -1.19 6.08 0.36
N VAL A 80 -2.52 6.22 0.24
CA VAL A 80 -3.43 6.03 1.39
C VAL A 80 -4.09 4.66 1.44
N GLY A 81 -4.17 3.95 0.32
CA GLY A 81 -4.94 2.71 0.18
C GLY A 81 -4.23 1.41 0.60
N PRO A 82 -2.96 1.17 0.27
CA PRO A 82 -2.35 -0.15 0.45
C PRO A 82 -2.32 -0.66 1.89
N LEU A 83 -1.94 0.18 2.85
CA LEU A 83 -1.81 -0.22 4.25
C LEU A 83 -3.17 -0.53 4.91
N PRO A 84 -4.21 0.32 4.75
CA PRO A 84 -5.55 -0.01 5.24
C PRO A 84 -6.19 -1.25 4.60
N LEU A 85 -5.98 -1.47 3.29
CA LEU A 85 -6.49 -2.68 2.61
C LEU A 85 -5.78 -3.94 3.12
N LEU A 86 -4.48 -3.86 3.37
CA LEU A 86 -3.75 -4.97 3.98
C LEU A 86 -4.21 -5.24 5.42
N ASN A 87 -4.39 -4.20 6.23
CA ASN A 87 -4.96 -4.36 7.57
C ASN A 87 -6.33 -5.06 7.50
N ALA A 88 -7.21 -4.65 6.59
CA ALA A 88 -8.49 -5.31 6.41
C ALA A 88 -8.32 -6.82 6.14
N GLN A 89 -7.37 -7.23 5.29
CA GLN A 89 -7.09 -8.64 5.07
C GLN A 89 -6.60 -9.36 6.34
N LEU A 90 -5.63 -8.80 7.05
CA LEU A 90 -5.01 -9.45 8.23
C LEU A 90 -5.95 -9.51 9.45
N TYR A 91 -6.90 -8.58 9.57
CA TYR A 91 -7.88 -8.56 10.64
C TYR A 91 -9.12 -9.43 10.36
N LEU A 92 -9.47 -9.62 9.08
CA LEU A 92 -10.65 -10.39 8.67
C LEU A 92 -10.32 -11.85 8.27
N GLU A 93 -9.05 -12.20 8.10
CA GLU A 93 -8.64 -13.60 7.93
C GLU A 93 -8.99 -14.41 9.20
N PRO A 94 -9.68 -15.56 9.07
CA PRO A 94 -10.04 -16.40 10.21
C PRO A 94 -8.79 -17.00 10.86
N GLU A 95 -8.57 -16.69 12.14
CA GLU A 95 -7.56 -17.35 12.96
C GLU A 95 -8.22 -18.50 13.73
N GLN A 96 -7.84 -19.74 13.43
CA GLN A 96 -8.42 -20.94 14.08
C GLN A 96 -7.88 -21.18 15.49
N THR A 97 -6.80 -20.49 15.88
CA THR A 97 -6.02 -20.77 17.09
C THR A 97 -6.49 -20.05 18.36
N LEU A 98 -7.37 -19.04 18.29
CA LEU A 98 -7.86 -18.33 19.48
C LEU A 98 -9.38 -18.07 19.45
N GLY A 99 -10.15 -19.02 19.98
CA GLY A 99 -11.50 -18.79 20.52
C GLY A 99 -12.51 -18.10 19.56
N PRO A 100 -13.67 -17.63 20.06
CA PRO A 100 -14.57 -16.82 19.25
C PRO A 100 -13.83 -15.56 18.80
N ALA A 101 -13.81 -15.30 17.49
CA ALA A 101 -13.17 -14.12 16.89
C ALA A 101 -13.52 -12.87 17.71
N LEU A 102 -12.51 -12.26 18.34
CA LEU A 102 -12.73 -11.12 19.21
C LEU A 102 -13.42 -10.00 18.41
N PRO A 103 -14.56 -9.45 18.89
CA PRO A 103 -15.38 -8.52 18.11
C PRO A 103 -14.62 -7.25 17.68
N TYR A 104 -13.55 -6.90 18.39
CA TYR A 104 -12.69 -5.79 18.00
C TYR A 104 -11.94 -6.05 16.69
N ARG A 105 -11.59 -7.29 16.33
CA ARG A 105 -10.84 -7.59 15.10
C ARG A 105 -11.68 -7.29 13.87
N THR A 106 -12.92 -7.76 13.85
CA THR A 106 -13.88 -7.47 12.79
C THR A 106 -14.16 -5.96 12.70
N ALA A 107 -14.36 -5.30 13.84
CA ALA A 107 -14.56 -3.85 13.87
C ALA A 107 -13.36 -3.08 13.28
N LEU A 108 -12.13 -3.42 13.67
CA LEU A 108 -10.92 -2.79 13.15
C LEU A 108 -10.68 -3.12 11.67
N GLY A 109 -10.95 -4.35 11.25
CA GLY A 109 -10.83 -4.79 9.86
C GLY A 109 -11.68 -3.99 8.89
N TYR A 110 -12.86 -3.52 9.32
CA TYR A 110 -13.69 -2.60 8.54
C TYR A 110 -13.42 -1.12 8.82
N ALA A 111 -13.07 -0.74 10.05
CA ALA A 111 -12.83 0.66 10.40
C ALA A 111 -11.56 1.23 9.74
N LEU A 112 -10.48 0.45 9.70
CA LEU A 112 -9.21 0.87 9.13
C LEU A 112 -9.29 1.24 7.63
N PRO A 113 -9.89 0.45 6.72
CA PRO A 113 -10.08 0.88 5.33
C PRO A 113 -11.00 2.10 5.19
N LEU A 114 -11.98 2.31 6.09
CA LEU A 114 -12.79 3.53 6.08
C LEU A 114 -11.94 4.79 6.36
N THR A 115 -10.92 4.70 7.21
CA THR A 115 -9.99 5.82 7.43
C THR A 115 -9.22 6.21 6.16
N ALA A 116 -8.97 5.25 5.26
CA ALA A 116 -8.35 5.52 3.96
C ALA A 116 -9.25 6.39 3.06
N LEU A 117 -10.56 6.13 3.07
CA LEU A 117 -11.55 6.91 2.33
C LEU A 117 -11.64 8.34 2.86
N VAL A 118 -11.58 8.51 4.19
CA VAL A 118 -11.52 9.84 4.82
C VAL A 118 -10.26 10.58 4.37
N ALA A 119 -9.09 9.94 4.44
CA ALA A 119 -7.84 10.56 3.98
C ALA A 119 -7.89 10.94 2.49
N TYR A 120 -8.41 10.06 1.65
CA TYR A 120 -8.58 10.31 0.21
C TYR A 120 -9.53 11.49 -0.06
N GLY A 121 -10.67 11.54 0.63
CA GLY A 121 -11.64 12.61 0.52
C GLY A 121 -11.08 13.96 0.96
N VAL A 122 -10.43 14.00 2.14
CA VAL A 122 -9.81 15.22 2.67
C VAL A 122 -8.71 15.73 1.74
N CYS A 123 -7.86 14.86 1.20
CA CYS A 123 -6.82 15.25 0.25
C CYS A 123 -7.39 15.83 -1.06
N ASN A 124 -8.54 15.32 -1.53
CA ASN A 124 -9.18 15.82 -2.73
C ASN A 124 -9.93 17.14 -2.50
N VAL A 125 -10.63 17.28 -1.37
CA VAL A 125 -11.34 18.52 -0.99
C VAL A 125 -10.34 19.65 -0.71
N LEU A 126 -9.20 19.35 -0.09
CA LEU A 126 -8.16 20.32 0.27
C LEU A 126 -7.02 20.34 -0.75
N ARG A 127 -7.32 20.12 -2.04
CA ARG A 127 -6.31 20.07 -3.11
C ARG A 127 -5.65 21.43 -3.38
N ASP A 128 -6.25 22.52 -2.95
CA ASP A 128 -5.71 23.87 -3.10
C ASP A 128 -4.34 24.01 -2.43
N LEU A 129 -3.40 24.69 -3.10
CA LEU A 129 -2.02 24.89 -2.63
C LEU A 129 -1.95 25.41 -1.19
N ASN A 130 -2.87 26.30 -0.80
CA ASN A 130 -2.89 26.89 0.53
C ASN A 130 -3.34 25.90 1.63
N ARG A 131 -4.15 24.89 1.29
CA ARG A 131 -4.74 23.92 2.24
C ARG A 131 -4.18 22.51 2.12
N ARG A 132 -3.34 22.26 1.11
CA ARG A 132 -2.75 20.95 0.82
C ARG A 132 -1.99 20.34 2.00
N HIS A 133 -1.31 21.17 2.80
CA HIS A 133 -0.58 20.71 3.98
C HIS A 133 -1.49 20.00 5.01
N ILE A 134 -2.73 20.48 5.17
CA ILE A 134 -3.73 19.86 6.07
C ILE A 134 -4.13 18.46 5.57
N GLY A 135 -4.30 18.31 4.25
CA GLY A 135 -4.53 17.01 3.63
C GLY A 135 -3.36 16.05 3.85
N GLU A 136 -2.13 16.54 3.73
CA GLU A 136 -0.92 15.75 3.93
C GLU A 136 -0.72 15.31 5.40
N HIS A 137 -1.06 16.18 6.36
CA HIS A 137 -1.07 15.83 7.79
C HIS A 137 -2.16 14.81 8.12
N THR A 138 -3.38 15.00 7.60
CA THR A 138 -4.48 14.04 7.77
C THR A 138 -4.11 12.66 7.21
N ALA A 139 -3.57 12.61 5.98
CA ALA A 139 -3.09 11.37 5.38
C ALA A 139 -2.02 10.72 6.24
N THR A 140 -1.05 11.49 6.74
CA THR A 140 0.01 10.97 7.63
C THR A 140 -0.56 10.41 8.94
N GLY A 141 -1.50 11.11 9.58
CA GLY A 141 -2.15 10.64 10.80
C GLY A 141 -2.92 9.33 10.59
N VAL A 142 -3.70 9.24 9.52
CA VAL A 142 -4.42 8.01 9.14
C VAL A 142 -3.44 6.86 8.90
N LEU A 143 -2.33 7.13 8.21
CA LEU A 143 -1.32 6.14 7.89
C LEU A 143 -0.57 5.65 9.15
N LEU A 144 -0.27 6.54 10.09
CA LEU A 144 0.30 6.18 11.40
C LEU A 144 -0.67 5.34 12.24
N LEU A 145 -1.96 5.70 12.26
CA LEU A 145 -2.99 4.91 12.91
C LEU A 145 -3.05 3.49 12.32
N ASN A 146 -2.98 3.38 10.99
CA ASN A 146 -2.94 2.08 10.31
C ASN A 146 -1.64 1.31 10.58
N ALA A 147 -0.50 1.98 10.72
CA ALA A 147 0.76 1.33 11.11
C ALA A 147 0.71 0.81 12.55
N ALA A 148 0.09 1.55 13.47
CA ALA A 148 -0.18 1.08 14.83
C ALA A 148 -1.13 -0.13 14.83
N GLY A 149 -2.19 -0.08 14.02
CA GLY A 149 -3.09 -1.22 13.81
C GLY A 149 -2.38 -2.46 13.26
N LEU A 150 -1.47 -2.28 12.30
CA LEU A 150 -0.63 -3.36 11.77
C LEU A 150 0.31 -3.92 12.84
N THR A 151 0.91 -3.06 13.66
CA THR A 151 1.80 -3.47 14.75
C THR A 151 1.05 -4.31 15.79
N LEU A 152 -0.18 -3.92 16.13
CA LEU A 152 -1.03 -4.67 17.05
C LEU A 152 -1.34 -6.08 16.52
N VAL A 153 -1.79 -6.20 15.26
CA VAL A 153 -2.09 -7.52 14.70
C VAL A 153 -0.82 -8.36 14.56
N ALA A 154 0.28 -7.77 14.08
CA ALA A 154 1.56 -8.47 13.92
C ALA A 154 2.11 -9.00 15.24
N SER A 155 1.96 -8.24 16.33
CA SER A 155 2.37 -8.67 17.68
C SER A 155 1.45 -9.72 18.26
N SER A 156 0.16 -9.72 17.90
CA SER A 156 -0.80 -10.72 18.39
C SER A 156 -0.70 -12.06 17.67
N THR A 157 -0.21 -12.08 16.43
CA THR A 157 -0.13 -13.28 15.58
C THR A 157 1.31 -13.77 15.35
N ASP A 158 2.29 -13.18 16.05
CA ASP A 158 3.74 -13.44 15.87
C ASP A 158 4.22 -13.36 14.40
N ASN A 159 3.55 -12.53 13.59
CA ASN A 159 3.85 -12.40 12.17
C ASN A 159 5.01 -11.43 11.94
N TYR A 160 6.23 -11.97 11.89
CA TYR A 160 7.46 -11.19 11.69
C TYR A 160 7.51 -10.48 10.33
N TRP A 161 6.84 -11.01 9.30
CA TRP A 161 6.72 -10.34 8.01
C TRP A 161 5.90 -9.05 8.11
N ALA A 162 4.81 -9.07 8.88
CA ALA A 162 4.00 -7.89 9.18
C ALA A 162 4.77 -6.87 10.04
N MET A 163 5.60 -7.32 10.98
CA MET A 163 6.52 -6.41 11.71
C MET A 163 7.55 -5.77 10.77
N GLY A 164 8.17 -6.55 9.88
CA GLY A 164 9.08 -6.05 8.84
C GLY A 164 8.39 -5.05 7.92
N LEU A 165 7.11 -5.28 7.61
CA LEU A 165 6.31 -4.35 6.84
C LEU A 165 6.11 -3.01 7.54
N VAL A 166 5.85 -2.99 8.86
CA VAL A 166 5.76 -1.74 9.63
C VAL A 166 7.05 -0.95 9.50
N VAL A 167 8.21 -1.61 9.68
CA VAL A 167 9.52 -0.97 9.56
C VAL A 167 9.75 -0.43 8.15
N SER A 168 9.46 -1.24 7.12
CA SER A 168 9.56 -0.83 5.72
C SER A 168 8.64 0.36 5.42
N TYR A 169 7.43 0.35 5.96
CA TYR A 169 6.44 1.41 5.78
C TYR A 169 6.87 2.73 6.43
N VAL A 170 7.28 2.70 7.69
CA VAL A 170 7.76 3.88 8.44
C VAL A 170 9.00 4.46 7.77
N SER A 171 9.94 3.61 7.35
CA SER A 171 11.12 4.01 6.58
C SER A 171 10.72 4.67 5.26
N LYS A 172 9.78 4.06 4.52
CA LYS A 172 9.25 4.65 3.27
C LYS A 172 8.63 6.03 3.49
N HIS A 173 7.85 6.20 4.56
CA HIS A 173 7.09 7.42 4.80
C HIS A 173 7.94 8.58 5.35
N PHE A 174 8.89 8.31 6.24
CA PHE A 174 9.69 9.34 6.91
C PHE A 174 11.13 9.44 6.41
N LEU A 175 11.80 8.32 6.15
CA LEU A 175 13.22 8.31 5.79
C LEU A 175 13.44 8.64 4.31
N LEU A 176 12.65 8.05 3.41
CA LEU A 176 12.84 8.27 1.96
C LEU A 176 12.66 9.73 1.53
N PRO A 177 11.68 10.51 2.01
CA PRO A 177 11.58 11.93 1.65
C PRO A 177 12.84 12.73 2.03
N VAL A 178 13.40 12.48 3.22
CA VAL A 178 14.63 13.12 3.70
C VAL A 178 15.82 12.75 2.83
N LEU A 179 15.93 11.48 2.44
CA LEU A 179 16.97 11.01 1.51
C LEU A 179 16.81 11.61 0.11
N ALA A 180 15.58 11.70 -0.39
CA ALA A 180 15.29 12.29 -1.70
C ALA A 180 15.74 13.76 -1.77
N GLU A 181 15.46 14.53 -0.71
CA GLU A 181 15.89 15.92 -0.61
C GLU A 181 17.41 16.03 -0.50
N ARG A 182 18.03 15.27 0.40
CA ARG A 182 19.49 15.30 0.65
C ARG A 182 20.31 14.92 -0.59
N TYR A 183 19.88 13.91 -1.33
CA TYR A 183 20.60 13.40 -2.51
C TYR A 183 20.04 13.92 -3.84
N ARG A 184 19.07 14.85 -3.82
CA ARG A 184 18.39 15.39 -5.01
C ARG A 184 17.82 14.31 -5.94
N ILE A 185 17.33 13.21 -5.35
CA ILE A 185 16.72 12.10 -6.08
C ILE A 185 15.24 12.43 -6.34
N PRO A 186 14.68 12.13 -7.53
CA PRO A 186 13.26 12.33 -7.79
C PRO A 186 12.39 11.61 -6.76
N PRO A 187 11.51 12.31 -6.01
CA PRO A 187 10.71 11.70 -4.95
C PRO A 187 9.81 10.56 -5.45
N ALA A 188 9.28 10.69 -6.66
CA ALA A 188 8.46 9.65 -7.29
C ALA A 188 9.24 8.35 -7.52
N LEU A 189 10.52 8.42 -7.91
CA LEU A 189 11.37 7.25 -8.10
C LEU A 189 11.57 6.50 -6.78
N LEU A 190 11.99 7.23 -5.75
CA LEU A 190 12.28 6.64 -4.45
C LEU A 190 11.02 6.10 -3.77
N TYR A 191 9.90 6.79 -3.92
CA TYR A 191 8.59 6.32 -3.46
C TYR A 191 8.18 5.01 -4.15
N THR A 192 8.36 4.91 -5.47
CA THR A 192 8.06 3.69 -6.22
C THR A 192 8.95 2.52 -5.79
N TYR A 193 10.25 2.74 -5.55
CA TYR A 193 11.11 1.70 -4.97
C TYR A 193 10.66 1.27 -3.57
N GLY A 194 10.27 2.22 -2.73
CA GLY A 194 9.71 1.93 -1.41
C GLY A 194 8.42 1.11 -1.48
N LEU A 195 7.60 1.29 -2.53
CA LEU A 195 6.44 0.45 -2.78
C LEU A 195 6.82 -0.99 -3.14
N CYS A 196 7.91 -1.22 -3.88
CA CYS A 196 8.39 -2.59 -4.16
C CYS A 196 8.72 -3.36 -2.89
N PHE A 197 9.50 -2.76 -1.97
CA PHE A 197 9.82 -3.39 -0.68
C PHE A 197 8.57 -3.62 0.16
N TYR A 198 7.71 -2.61 0.26
CA TYR A 198 6.42 -2.71 0.94
C TYR A 198 5.60 -3.90 0.42
N GLU A 199 5.53 -4.08 -0.89
CA GLU A 199 4.74 -5.14 -1.50
C GLU A 199 5.28 -6.54 -1.19
N ILE A 200 6.60 -6.73 -1.24
CA ILE A 200 7.25 -8.00 -0.88
C ILE A 200 6.91 -8.40 0.56
N PHE A 201 7.02 -7.47 1.51
CA PHE A 201 6.65 -7.76 2.90
C PHE A 201 5.14 -8.02 3.06
N ALA A 202 4.29 -7.28 2.34
CA ALA A 202 2.84 -7.45 2.41
C ALA A 202 2.38 -8.83 1.91
N VAL A 203 2.94 -9.30 0.78
CA VAL A 203 2.62 -10.63 0.22
C VAL A 203 3.02 -11.73 1.18
N ASN A 204 4.23 -11.66 1.73
CA ASN A 204 4.71 -12.68 2.68
C ASN A 204 3.92 -12.66 3.99
N ALA A 205 3.54 -11.48 4.50
CA ALA A 205 2.70 -11.38 5.69
C ALA A 205 1.35 -12.10 5.53
N VAL A 206 0.73 -11.98 4.36
CA VAL A 206 -0.55 -12.65 4.07
C VAL A 206 -0.35 -14.14 3.82
N ALA A 207 0.73 -14.52 3.13
CA ALA A 207 1.06 -15.92 2.88
C ALA A 207 1.33 -16.68 4.20
N ASP A 208 2.00 -16.04 5.15
CA ASP A 208 2.30 -16.60 6.48
C ASP A 208 1.02 -16.91 7.27
N VAL A 209 0.06 -15.97 7.31
CA VAL A 209 -1.26 -16.18 7.94
C VAL A 209 -1.98 -17.35 7.29
N ARG A 210 -2.00 -17.44 5.95
CA ARG A 210 -2.67 -18.53 5.24
C ARG A 210 -2.00 -19.88 5.45
N ALA A 211 -0.67 -19.92 5.51
CA ALA A 211 0.08 -21.14 5.79
C ALA A 211 -0.23 -21.66 7.20
N ALA A 212 -0.30 -20.76 8.19
CA ALA A 212 -0.73 -21.10 9.54
C ALA A 212 -2.15 -21.70 9.55
N THR A 213 -3.10 -21.09 8.84
CA THR A 213 -4.48 -21.61 8.75
C THR A 213 -4.55 -23.01 8.11
N ILE A 214 -3.79 -23.29 7.05
CA ILE A 214 -3.79 -24.61 6.39
C ILE A 214 -3.20 -25.68 7.32
N SER A 215 -2.14 -25.37 8.06
CA SER A 215 -1.48 -26.32 8.96
C SER A 215 -2.34 -26.81 10.13
N VAL A 216 -3.41 -26.09 10.47
CA VAL A 216 -4.34 -26.45 11.55
C VAL A 216 -5.49 -27.34 11.05
N ILE A 217 -5.76 -27.37 9.73
CA ILE A 217 -6.86 -28.13 9.12
C ILE A 217 -6.44 -29.57 8.75
N MET A 218 -5.14 -29.85 8.63
CA MET A 218 -4.59 -31.19 8.39
C MET A 218 -4.26 -31.93 9.69
#